data_AF-A0A417XWE0-F1
#
_entry.id   AF-A0A417XWE0-F1
#
_cell.length_a   1.000
_cell.length_b   1.000
_cell.length_c   1.000
_cell.angle_alpha   90.00
_cell.angle_beta   90.00
_cell.angle_gamma   90.00
#
_symmetry.space_group_name_H-M   'P 1'
#
loop_
_entity.id
_entity.type
_entity.pdbx_description
1 polymer ?
#
loop_
_entity_poly.entity_id
_entity_poly.type
_entity_poly.pdbx_seq_one_letter_code
_entity_poly.pdbx_strand_id
1 'polypeptide(L)'
;MRIRGAWLVAVGLTVAVVTAGLLMMTRAGADTDRCADRRTAARERAELTTGTGDDVLVIGDSYSVGLGVHASESWPTRLPGRVHVDGFSGSGFTREASPCGDLSYGARATRGLPGEPGLVVVQGGLNDVDQTEAELVAGFERLLTALGDRRVLVVGPPSAPDRAHVVPEVDAVLARLTEQYDVGYLSMLDADLPYLDDGLHLTTDGHRQFGDLVAAALSTARAPGR
;
A
#
# COMPACT_ATOMS: atom_id res chain seq x y z
N MET A 1 -35.60 -51.53 5.88
CA MET A 1 -34.25 -51.19 5.33
C MET A 1 -34.19 -49.69 4.97
N ARG A 2 -34.33 -48.78 5.95
CA ARG A 2 -34.34 -47.30 5.72
C ARG A 2 -33.45 -46.50 6.70
N ILE A 3 -33.00 -47.14 7.79
CA ILE A 3 -32.27 -46.46 8.89
C ILE A 3 -30.79 -46.26 8.56
N ARG A 4 -30.20 -47.08 7.68
CA ARG A 4 -28.78 -46.99 7.29
C ARG A 4 -28.45 -45.79 6.39
N GLY A 5 -29.42 -45.32 5.59
CA GLY A 5 -29.21 -44.19 4.68
C GLY A 5 -29.19 -42.83 5.39
N ALA A 6 -30.05 -42.63 6.38
CA ALA A 6 -30.10 -41.38 7.16
C ALA A 6 -28.84 -41.16 8.01
N TRP A 7 -28.27 -42.24 8.55
CA TRP A 7 -27.03 -42.18 9.34
C TRP A 7 -25.80 -41.80 8.51
N LEU A 8 -25.68 -42.34 7.28
CA LEU A 8 -24.56 -42.01 6.39
C LEU A 8 -24.62 -40.56 5.89
N VAL A 9 -25.82 -40.03 5.63
CA VAL A 9 -26.02 -38.63 5.27
C VAL A 9 -25.69 -37.69 6.43
N ALA A 10 -26.15 -38.02 7.65
CA ALA A 10 -25.85 -37.22 8.83
C ALA A 10 -24.35 -37.17 9.13
N VAL A 11 -23.65 -38.32 9.09
CA VAL A 11 -22.20 -38.38 9.30
C VAL A 11 -21.43 -37.63 8.20
N GLY A 12 -21.85 -37.77 6.93
CA GLY A 12 -21.25 -37.03 5.82
C GLY A 12 -21.38 -35.51 5.97
N LEU A 13 -22.54 -35.03 6.43
CA LEU A 13 -22.78 -33.61 6.67
C LEU A 13 -21.95 -33.07 7.84
N THR A 14 -21.85 -33.83 8.94
CA THR A 14 -21.02 -33.46 10.09
C THR A 14 -19.53 -33.40 9.70
N VAL A 15 -19.03 -34.38 8.96
CA VAL A 15 -17.65 -34.38 8.46
C VAL A 15 -17.41 -33.18 7.55
N ALA A 16 -18.32 -32.86 6.63
CA ALA A 16 -18.19 -31.70 5.75
C ALA A 16 -18.16 -30.37 6.54
N VAL A 17 -19.04 -30.19 7.53
CA VAL A 17 -19.06 -28.99 8.38
C VAL A 17 -17.79 -28.88 9.24
N VAL A 18 -17.32 -29.97 9.83
CA VAL A 18 -16.09 -29.99 10.63
C VAL A 18 -14.87 -29.69 9.76
N THR A 19 -14.81 -30.25 8.56
CA THR A 19 -13.68 -30.03 7.63
C THR A 19 -13.67 -28.60 7.11
N ALA A 20 -14.84 -28.04 6.76
CA ALA A 20 -14.98 -26.64 6.37
C ALA A 20 -14.61 -25.70 7.53
N GLY A 21 -15.06 -26.00 8.75
CA GLY A 21 -14.70 -25.23 9.95
C GLY A 21 -13.20 -25.26 10.24
N LEU A 22 -12.56 -26.43 10.13
CA LEU A 22 -11.11 -26.57 10.33
C LEU A 22 -10.31 -25.82 9.25
N LEU A 23 -10.74 -25.89 7.98
CA LEU A 23 -10.12 -25.14 6.89
C LEU A 23 -10.23 -23.61 7.10
N MET A 24 -11.40 -23.12 7.53
CA MET A 24 -11.59 -21.70 7.87
C MET A 24 -10.70 -21.27 9.04
N MET A 25 -10.59 -22.09 10.09
CA MET A 25 -9.70 -21.80 11.22
C MET A 25 -8.22 -21.76 10.83
N THR A 26 -7.77 -22.70 9.98
CA THR A 26 -6.37 -22.70 9.50
C THR A 26 -6.05 -21.49 8.61
N ARG A 27 -6.98 -21.06 7.75
CA ARG A 27 -6.82 -19.84 6.95
C ARG A 27 -6.77 -18.59 7.84
N ALA A 28 -7.71 -18.48 8.78
CA ALA A 28 -7.74 -17.36 9.71
C ALA A 28 -6.44 -17.25 10.53
N GLY A 29 -5.89 -18.38 11.00
CA GLY A 29 -4.60 -18.43 11.69
C GLY A 29 -3.43 -17.95 10.82
N ALA A 30 -3.35 -18.44 9.57
CA ALA A 30 -2.30 -18.02 8.63
C ALA A 30 -2.41 -16.54 8.26
N ASP A 31 -3.62 -16.00 8.14
CA ASP A 31 -3.84 -14.57 7.88
C ASP A 31 -3.47 -13.70 9.11
N THR A 32 -3.74 -14.17 10.34
CA THR A 32 -3.29 -13.47 11.54
C THR A 32 -1.76 -13.40 11.64
N ASP A 33 -1.07 -14.48 11.29
CA ASP A 33 0.40 -14.54 11.31
C ASP A 33 0.99 -13.58 10.26
N ARG A 34 0.48 -13.60 9.02
CA ARG A 34 0.90 -12.67 7.97
C ARG A 34 0.70 -11.20 8.34
N CYS A 35 -0.42 -10.88 8.98
CA CYS A 35 -0.68 -9.51 9.41
C CYS A 35 0.23 -9.09 10.57
N ALA A 36 0.62 -10.01 11.46
CA ALA A 36 1.61 -9.75 12.50
C ALA A 36 2.99 -9.49 11.89
N ASP A 37 3.42 -10.28 10.90
CA ASP A 37 4.70 -10.10 10.21
C ASP A 37 4.77 -8.75 9.48
N ARG A 38 3.70 -8.39 8.76
CA ARG A 38 3.60 -7.09 8.09
C ARG A 38 3.64 -5.92 9.07
N ARG A 39 3.04 -6.06 10.26
CA ARG A 39 3.12 -5.05 11.33
C ARG A 39 4.54 -4.93 11.87
N THR A 40 5.26 -6.03 11.99
CA THR A 40 6.67 -6.03 12.44
C THR A 40 7.55 -5.31 11.42
N ALA A 41 7.46 -5.69 10.14
CA ALA A 41 8.22 -5.03 9.06
C ALA A 41 7.89 -3.52 8.93
N ALA A 42 6.61 -3.15 9.08
CA ALA A 42 6.18 -1.75 9.10
C ALA A 42 6.84 -0.96 10.24
N ARG A 43 6.92 -1.53 11.45
CA ARG A 43 7.57 -0.89 12.61
C ARG A 43 9.07 -0.76 12.40
N GLU A 44 9.74 -1.82 11.97
CA GLU A 44 11.17 -1.80 11.67
C GLU A 44 11.50 -0.72 10.65
N ARG A 45 10.68 -0.57 9.60
CA ARG A 45 10.85 0.52 8.64
C ARG A 45 10.59 1.89 9.26
N ALA A 46 9.56 2.04 10.08
CA ALA A 46 9.21 3.32 10.70
C ALA A 46 10.28 3.82 11.69
N GLU A 47 10.99 2.91 12.35
CA GLU A 47 12.11 3.23 13.25
C GLU A 47 13.35 3.75 12.50
N LEU A 48 13.46 3.47 11.19
CA LEU A 48 14.55 3.93 10.34
C LEU A 48 14.24 5.32 9.74
N THR A 49 14.67 6.38 10.43
CA THR A 49 14.76 7.71 9.82
C THR A 49 16.03 7.81 8.96
N THR A 50 15.91 8.29 7.72
CA THR A 50 17.07 8.48 6.83
C THR A 50 17.28 9.94 6.47
N GLY A 51 18.54 10.32 6.23
CA GLY A 51 18.91 11.68 5.81
C GLY A 51 18.80 12.74 6.91
N THR A 52 18.94 14.00 6.50
CA THR A 52 18.92 15.18 7.37
C THR A 52 18.32 16.36 6.61
N GLY A 53 17.75 17.33 7.31
CA GLY A 53 17.13 18.52 6.72
C GLY A 53 15.65 18.59 7.09
N ASP A 54 14.85 19.19 6.21
CA ASP A 54 13.40 19.29 6.37
C ASP A 54 12.74 17.91 6.42
N ASP A 55 11.69 17.78 7.23
CA ASP A 55 10.96 16.53 7.38
C ASP A 55 10.14 16.19 6.13
N VAL A 56 10.35 14.98 5.62
CA VAL A 56 9.57 14.36 4.54
C VAL A 56 8.90 13.12 5.10
N LEU A 57 7.58 13.05 4.98
CA LEU A 57 6.85 11.83 5.33
C LEU A 57 6.50 11.05 4.06
N VAL A 58 6.80 9.75 4.05
CA VAL A 58 6.29 8.81 3.06
C VAL A 58 5.17 7.99 3.67
N ILE A 59 3.97 8.06 3.10
CA ILE A 59 2.87 7.13 3.36
C ILE A 59 2.82 6.16 2.19
N GLY A 60 2.99 4.86 2.42
CA GLY A 60 2.94 3.91 1.31
C GLY A 60 2.74 2.45 1.70
N ASP A 61 3.01 1.57 0.74
CA ASP A 61 2.73 0.14 0.83
C ASP A 61 4.00 -0.72 1.00
N SER A 62 4.00 -1.95 0.47
CA SER A 62 5.14 -2.87 0.53
C SER A 62 6.39 -2.29 -0.12
N TYR A 63 6.25 -1.41 -1.11
CA TYR A 63 7.38 -0.78 -1.78
C TYR A 63 8.07 0.22 -0.83
N SER A 64 7.28 1.01 -0.11
CA SER A 64 7.81 1.95 0.90
C SER A 64 8.40 1.24 2.11
N VAL A 65 7.84 0.07 2.50
CA VAL A 65 8.43 -0.81 3.51
C VAL A 65 9.76 -1.42 3.05
N GLY A 66 9.91 -1.67 1.74
CA GLY A 66 11.06 -2.38 1.18
C GLY A 66 10.89 -3.90 1.22
N LEU A 67 9.67 -4.40 1.03
CA LEU A 67 9.43 -5.85 1.03
C LEU A 67 10.25 -6.53 -0.06
N GLY A 68 11.08 -7.50 0.33
CA GLY A 68 12.00 -8.21 -0.56
C GLY A 68 13.44 -7.70 -0.51
N VAL A 69 13.71 -6.59 0.19
CA VAL A 69 15.05 -6.03 0.42
C VAL A 69 15.23 -5.61 1.88
N HIS A 70 16.43 -5.18 2.27
CA HIS A 70 16.58 -4.56 3.59
C HIS A 70 15.91 -3.18 3.63
N ALA A 71 15.35 -2.80 4.78
CA ALA A 71 14.69 -1.49 4.95
C ALA A 71 15.60 -0.30 4.59
N SER A 72 16.91 -0.42 4.83
CA SER A 72 17.93 0.57 4.43
C SER A 72 18.18 0.68 2.93
N GLU A 73 17.68 -0.27 2.15
CA GLU A 73 17.77 -0.31 0.69
C GLU A 73 16.43 0.07 0.02
N SER A 74 15.39 0.31 0.81
CA SER A 74 14.09 0.76 0.32
C SER A 74 14.18 2.14 -0.34
N TRP A 75 13.31 2.38 -1.34
CA TRP A 75 13.33 3.59 -2.15
C TRP A 75 13.25 4.92 -1.36
N PRO A 76 12.56 5.03 -0.19
CA PRO A 76 12.52 6.30 0.54
C PRO A 76 13.89 6.78 1.03
N THR A 77 14.86 5.88 1.16
CA THR A 77 16.24 6.23 1.55
C THR A 77 16.97 7.08 0.50
N ARG A 78 16.41 7.16 -0.72
CA ARG A 78 16.92 7.96 -1.84
C ARG A 78 16.48 9.43 -1.77
N LEU A 79 15.46 9.75 -0.98
CA LEU A 79 14.92 11.10 -0.92
C LEU A 79 15.85 12.04 -0.12
N PRO A 80 15.94 13.32 -0.52
CA PRO A 80 16.56 14.34 0.32
C PRO A 80 15.71 14.64 1.56
N GLY A 81 16.34 15.27 2.56
CA GLY A 81 15.67 15.65 3.81
C GLY A 81 15.75 14.58 4.89
N ARG A 82 15.04 14.80 5.99
CA ARG A 82 14.86 13.83 7.07
C ARG A 82 13.59 13.03 6.78
N VAL A 83 13.77 11.80 6.31
CA VAL A 83 12.68 10.97 5.78
C VAL A 83 12.15 10.04 6.85
N HIS A 84 10.84 10.12 7.09
CA HIS A 84 10.07 9.19 7.91
C HIS A 84 9.15 8.37 7.02
N VAL A 85 8.92 7.11 7.37
CA VAL A 85 8.08 6.21 6.58
C VAL A 85 6.98 5.61 7.43
N ASP A 86 5.74 5.92 7.07
CA ASP A 86 4.56 5.18 7.48
C ASP A 86 4.19 4.23 6.33
N GLY A 87 4.75 3.02 6.37
CA GLY A 87 4.56 2.00 5.34
C GLY A 87 3.78 0.80 5.88
N PHE A 88 2.87 0.23 5.08
CA PHE A 88 2.26 -1.06 5.42
C PHE A 88 2.04 -1.92 4.18
N SER A 89 2.65 -3.11 4.16
CA SER A 89 2.56 -4.03 3.02
C SER A 89 1.12 -4.46 2.73
N GLY A 90 0.69 -4.30 1.48
CA GLY A 90 -0.69 -4.58 1.07
C GLY A 90 -1.68 -3.55 1.62
N SER A 91 -1.29 -2.27 1.73
CA SER A 91 -2.23 -1.17 1.98
C SER A 91 -2.38 -0.29 0.75
N GLY A 92 -3.40 0.55 0.74
CA GLY A 92 -3.77 1.38 -0.40
C GLY A 92 -4.59 2.59 0.03
N PHE A 93 -5.25 3.22 -0.94
CA PHE A 93 -6.16 4.33 -0.72
C PHE A 93 -7.50 3.87 -0.12
N THR A 94 -8.01 2.70 -0.53
CA THR A 94 -9.29 2.16 -0.04
C THR A 94 -9.14 1.45 1.31
N ARG A 95 -10.26 1.26 2.03
CA ARG A 95 -10.23 0.60 3.36
C ARG A 95 -10.04 -0.91 3.22
N GLU A 96 -10.48 -1.45 2.08
CA GLU A 96 -10.53 -2.86 1.74
C GLU A 96 -9.27 -3.32 0.98
N ALA A 97 -8.40 -2.41 0.55
CA ALA A 97 -7.12 -2.73 -0.09
C ALA A 97 -6.22 -3.66 0.76
N SER A 98 -6.42 -3.69 2.09
CA SER A 98 -5.65 -4.54 2.99
C SER A 98 -6.45 -5.70 3.59
N PRO A 99 -5.92 -6.93 3.57
CA PRO A 99 -6.54 -8.05 4.29
C PRO A 99 -6.38 -7.93 5.81
N CYS A 100 -5.59 -6.97 6.30
CA CYS A 100 -5.27 -6.80 7.72
C CYS A 100 -6.18 -5.78 8.44
N GLY A 101 -7.34 -5.48 7.84
CA GLY A 101 -8.29 -4.47 8.29
C GLY A 101 -8.03 -3.09 7.67
N ASP A 102 -8.69 -2.05 8.20
CA ASP A 102 -8.56 -0.70 7.66
C ASP A 102 -7.18 -0.09 7.94
N LEU A 103 -6.34 -0.22 6.94
CA LEU A 103 -4.99 0.35 6.85
C LEU A 103 -4.86 1.31 5.67
N SER A 104 -6.01 1.84 5.22
CA SER A 104 -6.06 2.87 4.19
C SER A 104 -5.17 4.05 4.56
N TYR A 105 -4.63 4.72 3.55
CA TYR A 105 -3.75 5.87 3.75
C TYR A 105 -4.43 6.97 4.58
N GLY A 106 -5.72 7.23 4.33
CA GLY A 106 -6.48 8.19 5.13
C GLY A 106 -6.65 7.77 6.59
N ALA A 107 -6.88 6.49 6.87
CA ALA A 107 -6.98 6.00 8.25
C ALA A 107 -5.64 6.10 8.99
N ARG A 108 -4.52 5.88 8.30
CA ARG A 108 -3.18 5.99 8.89
C ARG A 108 -2.76 7.45 9.11
N ALA A 109 -3.01 8.33 8.13
CA ALA A 109 -2.76 9.76 8.26
C ALA A 109 -3.49 10.40 9.46
N THR A 110 -4.68 9.89 9.81
CA THR A 110 -5.47 10.38 10.96
C THR A 110 -4.87 9.97 12.33
N ARG A 111 -4.03 8.92 12.40
CA ARG A 111 -3.45 8.41 13.66
C ARG A 111 -2.31 9.30 14.20
N GLY A 112 -1.96 10.35 13.45
CA GLY A 112 -0.84 11.25 13.75
C GLY A 112 0.32 10.99 12.80
N LEU A 113 0.92 12.07 12.31
CA LEU A 113 2.11 12.04 11.46
C LEU A 113 3.34 12.22 12.36
N PRO A 114 4.44 11.50 12.13
CA PRO A 114 5.68 11.77 12.86
C PRO A 114 6.17 13.18 12.52
N GLY A 115 6.37 14.02 13.54
CA GLY A 115 6.77 15.42 13.38
C GLY A 115 5.66 16.31 12.82
N GLU A 116 6.04 17.35 12.08
CA GLU A 116 5.14 18.25 11.34
C GLU A 116 5.65 18.39 9.90
N PRO A 117 5.55 17.33 9.07
CA PRO A 117 6.17 17.32 7.76
C PRO A 117 5.54 18.38 6.85
N GLY A 118 6.36 19.25 6.28
CA GLY A 118 5.91 20.21 5.27
C GLY A 118 5.62 19.56 3.92
N LEU A 119 6.16 18.35 3.69
CA LEU A 119 6.04 17.55 2.48
C LEU A 119 5.63 16.11 2.80
N VAL A 120 4.58 15.63 2.15
CA VAL A 120 4.09 14.24 2.23
C VAL A 120 4.14 13.60 0.85
N VAL A 121 4.79 12.45 0.74
CA VAL A 121 4.79 11.60 -0.44
C VAL A 121 3.87 10.43 -0.18
N VAL A 122 2.88 10.22 -1.06
CA VAL A 122 1.93 9.12 -0.95
C VAL A 122 2.17 8.15 -2.10
N GLN A 123 2.72 6.98 -1.82
CA GLN A 123 3.01 5.97 -2.84
C GLN A 123 2.00 4.81 -2.75
N GLY A 124 1.30 4.50 -3.84
CA GLY A 124 0.33 3.40 -3.83
C GLY A 124 -0.53 3.27 -5.06
N GLY A 125 -1.65 2.54 -4.92
CA GLY A 125 -2.58 2.20 -5.99
C GLY A 125 -2.48 0.74 -6.45
N LEU A 126 -1.33 0.09 -6.24
CA LEU A 126 -1.14 -1.28 -6.73
C LEU A 126 -2.04 -2.27 -5.98
N ASN A 127 -2.31 -2.03 -4.69
CA ASN A 127 -3.23 -2.83 -3.88
C ASN A 127 -4.69 -2.44 -4.03
N ASP A 128 -4.99 -1.42 -4.84
CA ASP A 128 -6.33 -0.92 -5.08
C ASP A 128 -6.92 -1.42 -6.42
N VAL A 129 -6.21 -2.29 -7.15
CA VAL A 129 -6.58 -2.73 -8.52
C VAL A 129 -7.88 -3.55 -8.59
N ASP A 130 -8.31 -4.13 -7.47
CA ASP A 130 -9.57 -4.87 -7.35
C ASP A 130 -10.69 -4.05 -6.68
N GLN A 131 -10.43 -2.76 -6.45
CA GLN A 131 -11.35 -1.84 -5.80
C GLN A 131 -12.12 -1.03 -6.83
N THR A 132 -13.30 -0.56 -6.46
CA THR A 132 -14.09 0.30 -7.35
C THR A 132 -13.50 1.71 -7.40
N GLU A 133 -13.72 2.41 -8.52
CA GLU A 133 -13.36 3.83 -8.62
C GLU A 133 -13.99 4.66 -7.49
N ALA A 134 -15.24 4.38 -7.12
CA ALA A 134 -15.92 5.11 -6.04
C ALA A 134 -15.22 4.93 -4.68
N GLU A 135 -14.72 3.73 -4.38
CA GLU A 135 -13.94 3.49 -3.16
C GLU A 135 -12.59 4.21 -3.20
N LEU A 136 -11.93 4.23 -4.37
CA LEU A 136 -10.67 4.92 -4.59
C LEU A 136 -10.81 6.43 -4.42
N VAL A 137 -11.85 7.03 -5.02
CA VAL A 137 -12.23 8.44 -4.86
C VAL A 137 -12.45 8.77 -3.38
N ALA A 138 -13.31 8.01 -2.69
CA ALA A 138 -13.60 8.26 -1.30
C ALA A 138 -12.36 8.06 -0.39
N GLY A 139 -11.48 7.12 -0.74
CA GLY A 139 -10.20 6.91 -0.05
C GLY A 139 -9.24 8.07 -0.21
N PHE A 140 -9.11 8.58 -1.43
CA PHE A 140 -8.28 9.73 -1.76
C PHE A 140 -8.77 11.01 -1.03
N GLU A 141 -10.08 11.27 -1.04
CA GLU A 141 -10.68 12.40 -0.32
C GLU A 141 -10.45 12.35 1.19
N ARG A 142 -10.61 11.16 1.79
CA ARG A 142 -10.30 10.95 3.22
C ARG A 142 -8.83 11.23 3.51
N LEU A 143 -7.94 10.79 2.63
CA LEU A 143 -6.51 11.05 2.76
C LEU A 143 -6.22 12.55 2.71
N LEU A 144 -6.68 13.27 1.68
CA LEU A 144 -6.41 14.71 1.57
C LEU A 144 -7.03 15.49 2.73
N THR A 145 -8.20 15.10 3.22
CA THR A 145 -8.81 15.70 4.42
C THR A 145 -7.91 15.54 5.64
N ALA A 146 -7.32 14.35 5.85
CA ALA A 146 -6.40 14.10 6.95
C ALA A 146 -5.07 14.86 6.78
N LEU A 147 -4.61 15.01 5.53
CA LEU A 147 -3.40 15.76 5.22
C LEU A 147 -3.60 17.28 5.29
N GLY A 148 -4.79 17.84 5.08
CA GLY A 148 -5.01 19.28 5.15
C GLY A 148 -4.12 20.07 4.17
N ASP A 149 -3.55 21.19 4.60
CA ASP A 149 -2.82 22.12 3.70
C ASP A 149 -1.34 21.74 3.46
N ARG A 150 -0.89 20.50 3.78
CA ARG A 150 0.51 20.07 3.52
C ARG A 150 0.76 19.93 2.02
N ARG A 151 2.01 20.10 1.58
CA ARG A 151 2.38 19.78 0.19
C ARG A 151 2.39 18.26 -0.01
N VAL A 152 1.67 17.80 -1.03
CA VAL A 152 1.52 16.38 -1.35
C VAL A 152 2.07 16.09 -2.75
N LEU A 153 2.84 15.02 -2.84
CA LEU A 153 3.14 14.32 -4.09
C LEU A 153 2.56 12.91 -4.00
N VAL A 154 1.61 12.60 -4.87
CA VAL A 154 1.11 11.24 -5.05
C VAL A 154 1.96 10.55 -6.11
N VAL A 155 2.47 9.36 -5.78
CA VAL A 155 3.23 8.50 -6.68
C VAL A 155 2.35 7.31 -7.02
N GLY A 156 1.95 7.25 -8.29
CA GLY A 156 1.09 6.20 -8.83
C GLY A 156 1.78 4.84 -8.87
N PRO A 157 1.00 3.77 -9.10
CA PRO A 157 1.52 2.41 -9.13
C PRO A 157 2.37 2.17 -10.38
N PRO A 158 3.50 1.46 -10.28
CA PRO A 158 4.24 1.02 -11.46
C PRO A 158 3.53 -0.14 -12.14
N SER A 159 3.85 -0.40 -13.41
CA SER A 159 3.33 -1.53 -14.18
C SER A 159 3.98 -2.86 -13.77
N ALA A 160 3.75 -3.29 -12.53
CA ALA A 160 4.28 -4.54 -12.00
C ALA A 160 3.79 -5.73 -12.84
N PRO A 161 4.66 -6.64 -13.31
CA PRO A 161 4.29 -7.74 -14.20
C PRO A 161 3.04 -8.53 -13.80
N ASP A 162 2.87 -8.85 -12.51
CA ASP A 162 1.72 -9.61 -11.99
C ASP A 162 0.38 -8.86 -12.12
N ARG A 163 0.42 -7.52 -12.24
CA ARG A 163 -0.78 -6.65 -12.26
C ARG A 163 -0.83 -5.69 -13.46
N ALA A 164 0.11 -5.78 -14.39
CA ALA A 164 0.32 -4.80 -15.47
C ALA A 164 -0.94 -4.46 -16.29
N HIS A 165 -1.87 -5.40 -16.44
CA HIS A 165 -3.09 -5.23 -17.22
C HIS A 165 -4.19 -4.39 -16.54
N VAL A 166 -4.19 -4.25 -15.21
CA VAL A 166 -5.21 -3.51 -14.44
C VAL A 166 -4.70 -2.20 -13.85
N VAL A 167 -3.38 -2.07 -13.67
CA VAL A 167 -2.74 -0.87 -13.11
C VAL A 167 -3.09 0.43 -13.86
N PRO A 168 -3.19 0.48 -15.21
CA PRO A 168 -3.49 1.72 -15.92
C PRO A 168 -4.82 2.37 -15.53
N GLU A 169 -5.82 1.59 -15.15
CA GLU A 169 -7.11 2.14 -14.72
C GLU A 169 -6.98 2.91 -13.40
N VAL A 170 -6.26 2.33 -12.43
CA VAL A 170 -5.98 2.98 -11.13
C VAL A 170 -5.13 4.23 -11.30
N ASP A 171 -4.06 4.16 -12.11
CA ASP A 171 -3.20 5.31 -12.40
C ASP A 171 -4.00 6.47 -13.02
N ALA A 172 -4.88 6.19 -13.98
CA ALA A 172 -5.73 7.21 -14.60
C ALA A 172 -6.72 7.87 -13.62
N VAL A 173 -7.26 7.10 -12.67
CA VAL A 173 -8.10 7.65 -11.60
C VAL A 173 -7.29 8.57 -10.68
N LEU A 174 -6.11 8.12 -10.23
CA LEU A 174 -5.25 8.93 -9.37
C LEU A 174 -4.77 10.20 -10.07
N ALA A 175 -4.36 10.12 -11.34
CA ALA A 175 -3.99 11.27 -12.15
C ALA A 175 -5.12 12.32 -12.19
N ARG A 176 -6.35 11.89 -12.52
CA ARG A 176 -7.52 12.78 -12.55
C ARG A 176 -7.81 13.41 -11.19
N LEU A 177 -7.76 12.63 -10.12
CA LEU A 177 -8.02 13.13 -8.77
C LEU A 177 -6.97 14.14 -8.35
N THR A 178 -5.69 13.84 -8.57
CA THR A 178 -4.61 14.77 -8.22
C THR A 178 -4.70 16.10 -8.96
N GLU A 179 -5.11 16.08 -10.24
CA GLU A 179 -5.43 17.29 -11.00
C GLU A 179 -6.63 18.04 -10.39
N GLN A 180 -7.72 17.33 -10.07
CA GLN A 180 -8.93 17.91 -9.46
C GLN A 180 -8.65 18.61 -8.12
N TYR A 181 -7.75 18.08 -7.30
CA TYR A 181 -7.40 18.64 -6.00
C TYR A 181 -6.11 19.48 -6.01
N ASP A 182 -5.53 19.76 -7.19
CA ASP A 182 -4.27 20.51 -7.38
C ASP A 182 -3.10 20.02 -6.49
N VAL A 183 -2.95 18.70 -6.35
CA VAL A 183 -1.79 18.08 -5.69
C VAL A 183 -0.82 17.51 -6.73
N GLY A 184 0.45 17.33 -6.35
CA GLY A 184 1.45 16.77 -7.26
C GLY A 184 1.16 15.31 -7.61
N TYR A 185 1.44 14.91 -8.84
CA TYR A 185 1.34 13.53 -9.29
C TYR A 185 2.57 13.09 -10.09
N LEU A 186 3.02 11.86 -9.84
CA LEU A 186 4.01 11.15 -10.63
C LEU A 186 3.44 9.78 -11.01
N SER A 187 3.11 9.59 -12.29
CA SER A 187 2.81 8.25 -12.81
C SER A 187 4.09 7.42 -12.89
N MET A 188 3.98 6.14 -12.55
CA MET A 188 5.06 5.15 -12.66
C MET A 188 4.77 4.10 -13.75
N LEU A 189 3.72 4.27 -14.55
CA LEU A 189 3.31 3.29 -15.57
C LEU A 189 4.42 2.96 -16.57
N ASP A 190 5.13 3.98 -17.02
CA ASP A 190 6.19 3.87 -18.03
C ASP A 190 7.58 3.65 -17.42
N ALA A 191 7.67 3.47 -16.09
CA ALA A 191 8.94 3.22 -15.43
C ALA A 191 9.40 1.77 -15.69
N ASP A 192 10.53 1.62 -16.38
CA ASP A 192 11.19 0.33 -16.59
C ASP A 192 11.97 -0.08 -15.33
N LEU A 193 11.30 -0.79 -14.43
CA LEU A 193 11.83 -1.15 -13.11
C LEU A 193 12.17 -2.65 -13.03
N PRO A 194 13.32 -3.03 -12.43
CA PRO A 194 13.64 -4.43 -12.18
C PRO A 194 12.91 -5.00 -10.96
N TYR A 195 12.17 -6.09 -11.20
CA TYR A 195 11.37 -6.83 -10.22
C TYR A 195 12.07 -8.11 -9.74
N LEU A 196 11.70 -8.56 -8.54
CA LEU A 196 11.97 -9.91 -8.05
C LEU A 196 11.19 -10.95 -8.88
N ASP A 197 11.50 -12.22 -8.68
CA ASP A 197 10.89 -13.34 -9.41
C ASP A 197 9.36 -13.45 -9.23
N ASP A 198 8.81 -12.82 -8.20
CA ASP A 198 7.36 -12.74 -7.99
C ASP A 198 6.65 -11.79 -8.96
N GLY A 199 7.40 -11.01 -9.75
CA GLY A 199 6.84 -10.06 -10.71
C GLY A 199 6.02 -8.95 -10.05
N LEU A 200 6.16 -8.74 -8.74
CA LEU A 200 5.36 -7.80 -7.97
C LEU A 200 6.21 -6.86 -7.13
N HIS A 201 7.30 -7.33 -6.52
CA HIS A 201 8.15 -6.52 -5.65
C HIS A 201 9.46 -6.14 -6.34
N LEU A 202 10.00 -4.98 -5.99
CA LEU A 202 11.21 -4.46 -6.63
C LEU A 202 12.47 -5.16 -6.09
N THR A 203 13.47 -5.29 -6.96
CA THR A 203 14.84 -5.57 -6.53
C THR A 203 15.44 -4.35 -5.82
N THR A 204 16.62 -4.50 -5.21
CA THR A 204 17.40 -3.34 -4.70
C THR A 204 17.66 -2.28 -5.77
N ASP A 205 17.97 -2.70 -7.01
CA ASP A 205 18.13 -1.77 -8.13
C ASP A 205 16.81 -1.09 -8.51
N GLY A 206 15.69 -1.80 -8.40
CA GLY A 206 14.36 -1.26 -8.66
C GLY A 206 13.99 -0.21 -7.63
N HIS A 207 14.26 -0.46 -6.36
CA HIS A 207 14.08 0.53 -5.29
C HIS A 207 14.96 1.77 -5.50
N ARG A 208 16.20 1.61 -5.97
CA ARG A 208 17.07 2.73 -6.31
C ARG A 208 16.47 3.57 -7.44
N GLN A 209 16.08 2.96 -8.55
CA GLN A 209 15.51 3.66 -9.70
C GLN A 209 14.18 4.35 -9.35
N PHE A 210 13.28 3.64 -8.66
CA PHE A 210 12.02 4.19 -8.18
C PHE A 210 12.27 5.42 -7.29
N GLY A 211 13.19 5.32 -6.34
CA GLY A 211 13.50 6.42 -5.43
C GLY A 211 14.13 7.63 -6.12
N ASP A 212 14.99 7.41 -7.11
CA ASP A 212 15.59 8.50 -7.89
C ASP A 212 14.54 9.25 -8.73
N LEU A 213 13.57 8.53 -9.31
CA LEU A 213 12.42 9.13 -10.02
C LEU A 213 11.55 9.98 -9.09
N VAL A 214 11.23 9.47 -7.89
CA VAL A 214 10.44 10.23 -6.90
C VAL A 214 11.22 11.45 -6.40
N ALA A 215 12.53 11.31 -6.13
CA ALA A 215 13.37 12.40 -5.69
C ALA A 215 13.39 13.56 -6.70
N ALA A 216 13.46 13.24 -8.00
CA ALA A 216 13.39 14.24 -9.07
C ALA A 216 12.04 14.97 -9.14
N ALA A 217 10.96 14.31 -8.73
CA ALA A 217 9.61 14.86 -8.76
C ALA A 217 9.20 15.64 -7.49
N LEU A 218 9.98 15.63 -6.40
CA LEU A 218 9.56 16.29 -5.15
C LEU A 218 9.24 17.79 -5.30
N SER A 219 9.85 18.47 -6.26
CA SER A 219 9.58 19.88 -6.55
C SER A 219 8.16 20.12 -7.09
N THR A 220 7.50 19.09 -7.63
CA THR A 220 6.12 19.17 -8.15
C THR A 220 5.05 19.04 -7.07
N ALA A 221 5.44 18.70 -5.83
CA ALA A 221 4.51 18.57 -4.71
C ALA A 221 3.82 19.92 -4.41
N ARG A 222 2.49 19.88 -4.29
CA ARG A 222 1.63 21.05 -4.08
C ARG A 222 0.71 20.84 -2.89
N ALA A 223 0.35 21.91 -2.20
CA ALA A 223 -0.72 21.86 -1.22
C ALA A 223 -2.07 21.79 -1.96
N PRO A 224 -3.06 21.04 -1.47
CA PRO A 224 -4.36 20.94 -2.13
C PRO A 224 -4.96 22.32 -2.42
N GLY A 225 -5.39 22.54 -3.67
CA GLY A 225 -6.14 23.72 -4.07
C GLY A 225 -7.55 23.68 -3.47
N ARG A 226 -7.98 24.78 -2.85
CA ARG A 226 -9.36 24.92 -2.34
C ARG A 226 -10.30 25.44 -3.42
#